data_AF-M5TVY1-F1
#
_entry.id   AF-M5TVY1-F1
#
_cell.length_a   1.000
_cell.length_b   1.000
_cell.length_c   1.000
_cell.angle_alpha   90.00
_cell.angle_beta   90.00
_cell.angle_gamma   90.00
#
_symmetry.space_group_name_H-M   'P 1'
#
loop_
_entity.id
_entity.type
_entity.pdbx_description
1 polymer ?
#
loop_
_entity_poly.entity_id
_entity_poly.type
_entity_poly.pdbx_seq_one_letter_code
_entity_poly.pdbx_strand_id
1 'polypeptide(L)'
;MSKRPTMALKVVRNLQLTEHMRRVTLAGDALAQLPADQESAYVKLLLHDERRPRPLIRTYTIRNQRPTEIDIDFVIHSPLGPHRVGRQR
;
A
#
# COMPACT_ATOMS: atom_id res chain seq x y z
N MET A 1 7.31 3.12 -24.19
CA MET A 1 6.44 2.86 -23.04
C MET A 1 6.82 3.83 -21.93
N SER A 2 6.03 4.86 -21.66
CA SER A 2 6.38 5.88 -20.66
C SER A 2 6.38 5.23 -19.26
N LYS A 3 7.52 5.28 -18.57
CA LYS A 3 7.66 4.79 -17.20
C LYS A 3 6.84 5.73 -16.31
N ARG A 4 5.74 5.23 -15.73
CA ARG A 4 4.95 6.05 -14.81
C ARG A 4 5.88 6.50 -13.66
N PRO A 5 5.98 7.80 -13.38
CA PRO A 5 6.89 8.30 -12.36
C PRO A 5 6.51 7.74 -10.99
N THR A 6 7.52 7.32 -10.23
CA THR A 6 7.32 6.92 -8.83
C THR A 6 7.13 8.19 -7.99
N MET A 7 6.03 8.25 -7.26
CA MET A 7 5.72 9.36 -6.38
C MET A 7 6.09 9.00 -4.94
N ALA A 8 6.86 9.87 -4.28
CA ALA A 8 7.10 9.75 -2.85
C ALA A 8 5.89 10.33 -2.10
N LEU A 9 5.27 9.51 -1.24
CA LEU A 9 4.13 9.88 -0.41
C LEU A 9 4.50 9.77 1.06
N LYS A 10 3.83 10.57 1.89
CA LYS A 10 3.99 10.55 3.36
C LYS A 10 2.76 9.93 3.99
N VAL A 11 2.96 9.13 5.03
CA VAL A 11 1.86 8.69 5.89
C VAL A 11 1.45 9.87 6.77
N VAL A 12 0.21 10.34 6.61
CA VAL A 12 -0.35 11.44 7.42
C VAL A 12 -1.36 10.95 8.45
N ARG A 13 -1.95 9.77 8.22
CA ARG A 13 -2.86 9.13 9.18
C ARG A 13 -2.72 7.63 9.14
N ASN A 14 -2.91 7.04 10.31
CA ASN A 14 -2.95 5.60 10.49
C ASN A 14 -4.08 5.30 11.48
N LEU A 15 -5.09 4.55 11.02
CA LEU A 15 -6.29 4.21 11.77
C LEU A 15 -6.46 2.68 11.78
N GLN A 16 -6.50 2.10 12.97
CA GLN A 16 -6.93 0.71 13.14
C GLN A 16 -8.45 0.64 12.93
N LEU A 17 -8.90 -0.08 11.90
CA LEU A 17 -10.33 -0.25 11.61
C LEU A 17 -10.90 -1.45 12.39
N THR A 18 -10.19 -2.58 12.32
CA THR A 18 -10.51 -3.82 13.05
C THR A 18 -9.20 -4.44 13.53
N GLU A 19 -9.24 -5.54 14.28
CA GLU A 19 -8.01 -6.25 14.69
C GLU A 19 -7.08 -6.58 13.49
N HIS A 20 -7.66 -6.97 12.35
CA HIS A 20 -6.92 -7.42 11.17
C HIS A 20 -6.91 -6.42 10.02
N MET A 21 -7.36 -5.18 10.24
CA MET A 21 -7.41 -4.17 9.18
C MET A 21 -7.00 -2.78 9.67
N ARG A 22 -6.13 -2.14 8.89
CA ARG A 22 -5.62 -0.81 9.17
C ARG A 22 -5.71 0.08 7.94
N ARG A 23 -6.36 1.22 8.09
CA ARG A 23 -6.39 2.27 7.06
C ARG A 23 -5.19 3.17 7.23
N VAL A 24 -4.45 3.37 6.16
CA VAL A 24 -3.35 4.33 6.10
C VAL A 24 -3.71 5.40 5.08
N THR A 25 -3.66 6.66 5.50
CA THR A 25 -3.79 7.81 4.61
C THR A 25 -2.41 8.27 4.16
N LEU A 26 -2.21 8.27 2.85
CA LEU A 26 -1.01 8.74 2.20
C LEU A 26 -1.28 10.12 1.60
N ALA A 27 -0.40 11.09 1.83
CA ALA A 27 -0.50 12.43 1.26
C ALA A 27 0.76 12.81 0.48
N GLY A 28 0.58 13.68 -0.50
CA GLY A 28 1.66 14.32 -1.24
C GLY A 28 1.14 15.11 -2.42
N ASP A 29 1.80 16.22 -2.75
CA ASP A 29 1.39 17.12 -3.84
C ASP A 29 1.36 16.42 -5.21
N ALA A 30 2.17 15.36 -5.35
CA ALA A 30 2.19 14.50 -6.52
C ALA A 30 0.83 13.81 -6.76
N LEU A 31 0.03 13.55 -5.72
CA LEU A 31 -1.31 12.94 -5.86
C LEU A 31 -2.29 13.84 -6.62
N ALA A 32 -2.06 15.16 -6.70
CA ALA A 32 -2.89 16.06 -7.50
C ALA A 32 -2.81 15.78 -9.00
N GLN A 33 -1.80 15.03 -9.44
CA GLN A 33 -1.65 14.60 -10.84
C GLN A 33 -2.35 13.26 -11.14
N LEU A 34 -2.82 12.54 -10.12
CA LEU A 34 -3.65 11.36 -10.35
C LEU A 34 -5.02 11.81 -10.89
N PRO A 35 -5.56 11.13 -11.91
CA PRO A 35 -6.93 11.37 -12.35
C PRO A 35 -7.89 11.27 -11.16
N ALA A 36 -8.93 12.11 -11.14
CA ALA A 36 -10.01 11.97 -10.18
C ALA A 36 -10.77 10.65 -10.39
N ASP A 37 -11.62 10.30 -9.42
CA ASP A 37 -12.54 9.17 -9.47
C ASP A 37 -11.86 7.81 -9.72
N GLN A 38 -10.65 7.62 -9.16
CA GLN A 38 -9.92 6.35 -9.16
C GLN A 38 -10.20 5.53 -7.89
N GLU A 39 -11.34 5.73 -7.25
CA GLU A 39 -11.79 4.82 -6.20
C GLU A 39 -11.93 3.42 -6.78
N SER A 40 -11.46 2.41 -6.04
CA SER A 40 -11.33 1.02 -6.52
C SER A 40 -10.24 0.77 -7.57
N ALA A 41 -9.47 1.79 -7.99
CA ALA A 41 -8.30 1.57 -8.82
C ALA A 41 -7.15 0.94 -8.04
N TYR A 42 -6.27 0.25 -8.76
CA TYR A 42 -5.08 -0.38 -8.20
C TYR A 42 -3.86 0.54 -8.27
N VAL A 43 -3.17 0.68 -7.14
CA VAL A 43 -1.86 1.33 -7.03
C VAL A 43 -0.78 0.32 -6.67
N LYS A 44 0.43 0.56 -7.15
CA LYS A 44 1.61 -0.22 -6.76
C LYS A 44 2.39 0.60 -5.72
N LEU A 45 2.41 0.11 -4.49
CA LEU A 45 3.26 0.67 -3.44
C LEU A 45 4.65 0.05 -3.53
N LEU A 46 5.67 0.90 -3.53
CA LEU A 46 7.07 0.51 -3.41
C LEU A 46 7.47 0.70 -1.95
N LEU A 47 7.61 -0.42 -1.23
CA LEU A 47 7.97 -0.42 0.18
C LEU A 47 9.47 -0.71 0.30
N HIS A 48 10.20 0.27 0.82
CA HIS A 48 11.62 0.14 1.11
C HIS A 48 11.79 -0.55 2.47
N ASP A 49 12.66 -1.56 2.52
CA ASP A 49 13.03 -2.28 3.74
C ASP A 49 14.57 -2.28 3.78
N GLU A 50 15.16 -1.74 4.84
CA GLU A 50 16.63 -1.66 4.99
C GLU A 50 17.28 -3.05 4.95
N ARG A 51 16.53 -4.10 5.29
CA ARG A 51 16.98 -5.50 5.24
C ARG A 51 16.98 -6.09 3.84
N ARG A 52 16.44 -5.38 2.83
CA ARG A 52 16.32 -5.88 1.46
C ARG A 52 16.92 -4.90 0.45
N PRO A 53 17.80 -5.38 -0.46
CA PRO A 53 18.40 -4.51 -1.47
C PRO A 53 17.41 -4.04 -2.55
N ARG A 54 16.23 -4.67 -2.65
CA ARG A 54 15.18 -4.33 -3.63
C ARG A 54 13.87 -4.00 -2.92
N PRO A 55 13.16 -2.94 -3.33
CA PRO A 55 11.89 -2.58 -2.72
C PRO A 55 10.84 -3.66 -2.98
N LEU A 56 9.98 -3.87 -1.99
CA LEU A 56 8.82 -4.74 -2.14
C LEU A 56 7.73 -3.99 -2.87
N ILE A 57 7.33 -4.51 -4.03
CA ILE A 57 6.20 -3.98 -4.79
C ILE A 57 4.95 -4.74 -4.37
N ARG A 58 3.91 -4.02 -3.98
CA ARG A 58 2.60 -4.59 -3.63
C ARG A 58 1.48 -3.81 -4.27
N THR A 59 0.50 -4.53 -4.79
CA THR A 59 -0.71 -3.95 -5.37
C THR A 59 -1.73 -3.77 -4.26
N TYR A 60 -2.25 -2.56 -4.13
CA TYR A 60 -3.34 -2.21 -3.20
C TYR A 60 -4.44 -1.46 -3.94
N THR A 61 -5.61 -1.43 -3.33
CA THR A 61 -6.78 -0.71 -3.85
C THR A 61 -6.91 0.64 -3.15
N ILE A 62 -7.18 1.70 -3.92
CA ILE A 62 -7.54 3.01 -3.36
C ILE A 62 -8.94 2.90 -2.78
N ARG A 63 -9.07 3.14 -1.46
CA ARG A 63 -10.35 3.08 -0.75
C ARG A 63 -11.13 4.39 -0.83
N ASN A 64 -10.44 5.52 -0.78
CA ASN A 64 -10.99 6.87 -0.91
C ASN A 64 -9.90 7.75 -1.54
N GLN A 65 -10.28 8.64 -2.45
CA GLN A 65 -9.36 9.56 -3.11
C GLN A 65 -9.77 11.00 -2.81
N ARG A 66 -8.81 11.80 -2.38
CA ARG A 66 -8.92 13.25 -2.20
C ARG A 66 -7.84 13.92 -3.06
N PRO A 67 -7.91 15.24 -3.32
CA PRO A 67 -6.99 15.91 -4.26
C PRO A 67 -5.50 15.70 -3.96
N THR A 68 -5.13 15.64 -2.67
CA THR A 68 -3.74 15.48 -2.22
C THR A 68 -3.55 14.29 -1.28
N GLU A 69 -4.56 13.43 -1.15
CA GLU A 69 -4.53 12.28 -0.24
C GLU A 69 -5.24 11.06 -0.82
N ILE A 70 -4.79 9.87 -0.44
CA ILE A 70 -5.49 8.62 -0.70
C ILE A 70 -5.53 7.77 0.57
N ASP A 71 -6.62 7.03 0.74
CA ASP A 71 -6.75 6.02 1.79
C ASP A 71 -6.50 4.63 1.21
N ILE A 72 -5.69 3.83 1.90
CA ILE A 72 -5.44 2.43 1.55
C ILE A 72 -5.70 1.56 2.79
N ASP A 73 -6.49 0.51 2.61
CA ASP A 73 -6.77 -0.48 3.65
C ASP A 73 -5.79 -1.65 3.55
N PHE A 74 -5.00 -1.83 4.61
CA PHE A 74 -4.06 -2.92 4.77
C PHE A 74 -4.69 -4.03 5.60
N VAL A 75 -4.68 -5.25 5.07
CA VAL A 75 -4.94 -6.45 5.86
C VAL A 75 -3.69 -6.78 6.67
N ILE A 76 -3.86 -6.90 7.99
CA ILE A 76 -2.82 -7.33 8.91
C ILE A 76 -2.92 -8.85 9.02
N HIS A 77 -1.96 -9.54 8.41
CA HIS A 77 -1.80 -10.96 8.64
C HIS A 77 -1.05 -11.17 9.96
N SER A 78 -1.68 -11.84 10.93
CA SER A 78 -0.91 -12.46 12.01
C SER A 78 0.11 -13.41 11.39
N PRO A 79 1.36 -13.47 11.89
CA PRO A 79 2.29 -14.47 11.43
C PRO A 79 1.62 -15.83 11.57
N LEU A 80 1.46 -16.53 10.45
CA LEU A 80 0.95 -17.90 10.43
C LEU A 80 1.70 -18.68 11.50
N GLY A 81 0.95 -19.35 12.38
CA GLY A 81 1.50 -20.30 13.33
C GLY A 81 2.39 -21.35 12.63
N PRO A 82 3.14 -22.15 13.40
CA PRO A 82 4.29 -22.91 12.91
C PRO A 82 3.90 -24.11 12.05
N HIS A 83 3.39 -23.91 10.84
CA HIS A 83 3.13 -25.00 9.89
C HIS A 83 3.53 -24.59 8.48
N ARG A 84 4.84 -24.50 8.28
CA ARG A 84 5.45 -24.75 6.97
C ARG A 84 6.38 -25.96 7.10
N VAL A 85 5.81 -27.12 7.42
CA VAL A 85 6.50 -28.40 7.25
C VAL A 85 6.50 -28.67 5.75
N GLY A 86 7.62 -28.36 5.11
CA GLY A 86 7.91 -28.89 3.78
C GLY A 86 7.92 -30.41 3.89
N ARG A 87 6.98 -31.07 3.24
CA ARG A 87 7.11 -32.48 2.89
C ARG A 87 7.33 -32.55 1.39
N GLN A 88 8.59 -32.56 1.01
CA GLN A 88 9.02 -32.99 -0.31
C GLN A 88 9.56 -34.41 -0.13
N ARG A 89 8.77 -35.39 -0.57
CA ARG A 89 9.25 -36.68 -1.05
C ARG A 89 8.57 -36.92 -2.38
#